data_AF-A0A553HR00-F1
#
_entry.id   AF-A0A553HR00-F1
#
_cell.length_a   1.000
_cell.length_b   1.000
_cell.length_c   1.000
_cell.angle_alpha   90.00
_cell.angle_beta   90.00
_cell.angle_gamma   90.00
#
_symmetry.space_group_name_H-M   'P 1'
#
loop_
_entity.id
_entity.type
_entity.pdbx_description
1 polymer ?
#
loop_
_entity_poly.entity_id
_entity_poly.type
_entity_poly.pdbx_seq_one_letter_code
_entity_poly.pdbx_strand_id
1 'polypeptide(L)'
;MVFVIPPNPKVPRLRAYLLPSFPLSELPAFKQAFEFGTCAPFNPMLELVIAHAPADWAGQSFEYMRRKEDEAGREAPFVVVDERGAGGRDGAVWYVEHFATEDEVEDGEAASTSVVWRIPVKTDCLALMWVNYDIANMSLQEDLCNLGVELPVDANYEVLEVDNCGGLDMESERKTKRAVVVAEPGEFVERTDEAPTNTHRPVPPRRVGRLKDARSMAWDLKVSANVCYAGLAETVGLVNEWSTLTNLRSWKKPDGTKRQFPEGSIELWLKYDPDFDWPEYKWPEGSL
;
A
#
# COMPACT_ATOMS: atom_id res chain seq x y z
N MET A 1 27.29 4.43 -7.28
CA MET A 1 26.02 5.04 -7.74
C MET A 1 24.93 4.40 -6.90
N VAL A 2 24.10 5.20 -6.20
CA VAL A 2 23.07 4.65 -5.32
C VAL A 2 22.07 3.81 -6.09
N PHE A 3 21.78 2.60 -5.59
CA PHE A 3 20.81 1.69 -6.19
C PHE A 3 19.57 1.57 -5.31
N VAL A 4 18.45 2.12 -5.76
CA VAL A 4 17.14 1.90 -5.13
C VAL A 4 16.62 0.53 -5.58
N ILE A 5 16.35 -0.36 -4.63
CA ILE A 5 15.73 -1.65 -4.93
C ILE A 5 14.31 -1.36 -5.44
N PRO A 6 13.96 -1.83 -6.66
CA PRO A 6 12.63 -1.58 -7.19
C PRO A 6 11.57 -2.23 -6.28
N PRO A 7 10.38 -1.61 -6.17
CA PRO A 7 9.26 -2.21 -5.47
C PRO A 7 8.93 -3.61 -6.04
N ASN A 8 8.23 -4.41 -5.25
CA ASN A 8 7.87 -5.78 -5.63
C ASN A 8 7.14 -5.76 -7.00
N PRO A 9 7.67 -6.43 -8.06
CA PRO A 9 7.02 -6.40 -9.37
C PRO A 9 5.74 -7.23 -9.42
N LYS A 10 5.44 -8.01 -8.37
CA LYS A 10 4.21 -8.77 -8.22
C LYS A 10 3.32 -8.09 -7.18
N VAL A 11 2.92 -6.85 -7.49
CA VAL A 11 1.91 -6.17 -6.68
C VAL A 11 0.60 -6.98 -6.80
N PRO A 12 -0.06 -7.32 -5.68
CA PRO A 12 -1.35 -7.98 -5.71
C PRO A 12 -2.39 -7.18 -6.49
N ARG A 13 -3.32 -7.88 -7.13
CA ARG A 13 -4.34 -7.29 -8.01
C ARG A 13 -5.73 -7.70 -7.54
N LEU A 14 -6.62 -6.73 -7.39
CA LEU A 14 -8.06 -6.97 -7.22
C LEU A 14 -8.83 -6.54 -8.46
N ARG A 15 -9.95 -7.22 -8.72
CA ARG A 15 -10.93 -6.76 -9.70
C ARG A 15 -11.80 -5.69 -9.07
N ALA A 16 -12.05 -4.62 -9.81
CA ALA A 16 -13.00 -3.59 -9.43
C ALA A 16 -14.11 -3.51 -10.49
N TYR A 17 -15.34 -3.77 -10.08
CA TYR A 17 -16.52 -3.75 -10.94
C TYR A 17 -17.23 -2.41 -10.83
N LEU A 18 -17.18 -1.64 -11.91
CA LEU A 18 -17.86 -0.36 -12.03
C LEU A 18 -19.33 -0.59 -12.39
N LEU A 19 -20.23 -0.35 -11.43
CA LEU A 19 -21.66 -0.52 -11.65
C LEU A 19 -22.21 0.56 -12.59
N PRO A 20 -23.32 0.29 -13.30
CA PRO A 20 -23.96 1.29 -14.16
C PRO A 20 -24.42 2.58 -13.44
N SER A 21 -24.59 2.53 -12.13
CA SER A 21 -24.91 3.71 -11.31
C SER A 21 -23.73 4.67 -11.13
N PHE A 22 -22.49 4.21 -11.33
CA PHE A 22 -21.31 5.07 -11.20
C PHE A 22 -21.21 6.04 -12.40
N PRO A 23 -21.13 7.36 -12.15
CA PRO A 23 -20.95 8.34 -13.22
C PRO A 23 -19.52 8.27 -13.79
N LEU A 24 -19.39 7.91 -15.07
CA LEU A 24 -18.07 7.78 -15.73
C LEU A 24 -17.21 9.05 -15.70
N SER A 25 -17.82 10.23 -15.55
CA SER A 25 -17.09 11.49 -15.35
C SER A 25 -16.26 11.52 -14.06
N GLU A 26 -16.61 10.71 -13.07
CA GLU A 26 -15.93 10.62 -11.78
C GLU A 26 -14.80 9.58 -11.78
N LEU A 27 -14.66 8.78 -12.86
CA LEU A 27 -13.62 7.76 -12.94
C LEU A 27 -12.20 8.32 -12.73
N PRO A 28 -11.81 9.48 -13.27
CA PRO A 28 -10.50 10.07 -13.00
C PRO A 28 -10.29 10.42 -11.51
N ALA A 29 -11.33 10.93 -10.84
CA ALA A 29 -11.25 11.29 -9.42
C ALA A 29 -11.13 10.04 -8.53
N PHE A 30 -11.89 8.98 -8.85
CA PHE A 30 -11.76 7.67 -8.22
C PHE A 30 -10.35 7.10 -8.38
N LYS A 31 -9.82 7.09 -9.61
CA LYS A 31 -8.46 6.63 -9.90
C LYS A 31 -7.41 7.40 -9.10
N GLN A 32 -7.52 8.73 -9.08
CA GLN A 32 -6.62 9.59 -8.33
C GLN A 32 -6.66 9.31 -6.82
N ALA A 33 -7.85 9.05 -6.26
CA ALA A 33 -7.99 8.68 -4.85
C ALA A 33 -7.33 7.35 -4.54
N PHE A 34 -7.55 6.33 -5.39
CA PHE A 34 -6.92 5.03 -5.22
C PHE A 34 -5.39 5.09 -5.36
N GLU A 35 -4.89 5.80 -6.38
CA GLU A 35 -3.46 6.03 -6.59
C GLU A 35 -2.80 6.73 -5.39
N PHE A 36 -3.52 7.67 -4.79
CA PHE A 36 -3.11 8.34 -3.57
C PHE A 36 -3.02 7.35 -2.40
N GLY A 37 -4.03 6.52 -2.19
CA GLY A 37 -4.05 5.53 -1.12
C GLY A 37 -2.98 4.45 -1.24
N THR A 38 -2.84 3.87 -2.43
CA THR A 38 -1.93 2.74 -2.68
C THR A 38 -0.45 3.13 -2.73
N CYS A 39 -0.12 4.44 -2.76
CA CYS A 39 1.25 4.93 -3.00
C CYS A 39 1.79 4.59 -4.40
N ALA A 40 0.90 4.67 -5.39
CA ALA A 40 1.14 4.19 -6.76
C ALA A 40 2.43 4.68 -7.45
N PRO A 41 2.85 5.96 -7.31
CA PRO A 41 4.01 6.47 -8.04
C PRO A 41 5.35 5.85 -7.64
N PHE A 42 5.46 5.26 -6.44
CA PHE A 42 6.76 4.81 -5.92
C PHE A 42 6.76 3.42 -5.28
N ASN A 43 5.67 2.99 -4.63
CA ASN A 43 5.60 1.67 -4.00
C ASN A 43 4.15 1.22 -3.80
N PRO A 44 3.44 0.85 -4.89
CA PRO A 44 2.04 0.41 -4.81
C PRO A 44 1.89 -0.83 -3.91
N MET A 45 0.93 -0.78 -2.98
CA MET A 45 0.58 -1.90 -2.11
C MET A 45 -0.40 -2.87 -2.79
N LEU A 46 -1.28 -2.31 -3.62
CA LEU A 46 -2.34 -3.01 -4.33
C LEU A 46 -2.58 -2.33 -5.68
N GLU A 47 -2.92 -3.12 -6.70
CA GLU A 47 -3.42 -2.65 -7.98
C GLU A 47 -4.90 -3.02 -8.16
N LEU A 48 -5.69 -2.15 -8.80
CA LEU A 48 -7.03 -2.51 -9.27
C LEU A 48 -7.03 -2.70 -10.78
N VAL A 49 -7.76 -3.73 -11.22
CA VAL A 49 -8.19 -3.92 -12.61
C VAL A 49 -9.64 -3.49 -12.69
N ILE A 50 -9.87 -2.25 -13.15
CA ILE A 50 -11.22 -1.67 -13.22
C ILE A 50 -11.90 -2.16 -14.49
N ALA A 51 -13.08 -2.78 -14.36
CA ALA A 51 -13.89 -3.22 -15.48
C ALA A 51 -15.34 -2.78 -15.28
N HIS A 52 -16.09 -2.65 -16.38
CA HIS A 52 -17.53 -2.53 -16.25
C HIS A 52 -18.10 -3.80 -15.62
N ALA A 53 -18.98 -3.63 -14.64
CA ALA A 53 -19.75 -4.74 -14.11
C ALA A 53 -20.64 -5.34 -15.22
N PRO A 54 -20.92 -6.66 -15.17
CA PRO A 54 -21.94 -7.26 -16.02
C PRO A 54 -23.28 -6.51 -15.92
N ALA A 55 -23.99 -6.36 -17.05
CA ALA A 55 -25.19 -5.53 -17.12
C ALA A 55 -26.32 -6.00 -16.19
N ASP A 56 -26.38 -7.30 -15.91
CA ASP A 56 -27.35 -7.93 -15.01
C ASP A 56 -27.05 -7.70 -13.52
N TRP A 57 -25.90 -7.12 -13.17
CA TRP A 57 -25.56 -6.76 -11.79
C TRP A 57 -26.24 -5.46 -11.32
N ALA A 58 -26.84 -4.69 -12.24
CA ALA A 58 -27.54 -3.47 -11.89
C ALA A 58 -28.69 -3.75 -10.90
N GLY A 59 -28.62 -3.12 -9.72
CA GLY A 59 -29.61 -3.29 -8.65
C GLY A 59 -29.62 -4.66 -7.98
N GLN A 60 -28.61 -5.50 -8.22
CA GLN A 60 -28.48 -6.80 -7.55
C GLN A 60 -27.80 -6.66 -6.19
N SER A 61 -27.97 -7.69 -5.37
CA SER A 61 -27.33 -7.78 -4.05
C SER A 61 -25.88 -8.25 -4.14
N PHE A 62 -25.10 -8.03 -3.08
CA PHE A 62 -23.71 -8.48 -3.04
C PHE A 62 -23.60 -10.00 -3.02
N GLU A 63 -24.59 -10.70 -2.43
CA GLU A 63 -24.72 -12.16 -2.45
C GLU A 63 -24.87 -12.67 -3.89
N TYR A 64 -25.66 -11.98 -4.72
CA TYR A 64 -25.79 -12.31 -6.13
C TYR A 64 -24.43 -12.16 -6.85
N MET A 65 -23.74 -11.03 -6.65
CA MET A 65 -22.45 -10.75 -7.30
C MET A 65 -21.37 -11.75 -6.87
N ARG A 66 -21.24 -12.00 -5.56
CA ARG A 66 -20.30 -12.97 -4.98
C ARG A 66 -20.54 -14.38 -5.54
N ARG A 67 -21.80 -14.82 -5.60
CA ARG A 67 -22.16 -16.11 -6.20
C ARG A 67 -21.78 -16.19 -7.68
N LYS A 68 -21.92 -15.11 -8.45
CA LYS A 68 -21.53 -15.08 -9.87
C LYS A 68 -20.02 -15.18 -10.06
N GLU A 69 -19.23 -14.58 -9.18
CA GLU A 69 -17.78 -14.75 -9.18
C GLU A 69 -17.39 -16.18 -8.79
N ASP A 70 -18.04 -16.77 -7.79
CA ASP A 70 -17.79 -18.15 -7.33
C ASP A 70 -18.15 -19.19 -8.40
N GLU A 71 -19.32 -19.05 -9.04
CA GLU A 71 -19.76 -19.86 -10.18
C GLU A 71 -18.75 -19.82 -11.34
N ALA A 72 -18.00 -18.72 -11.44
CA ALA A 72 -16.98 -18.53 -12.45
C ALA A 72 -15.56 -18.85 -11.96
N GLY A 73 -15.42 -19.49 -10.79
CA GLY A 73 -14.18 -19.97 -10.20
C GLY A 73 -13.24 -18.86 -9.72
N ARG A 74 -13.76 -17.67 -9.42
CA ARG A 74 -12.99 -16.51 -8.94
C ARG A 74 -13.19 -16.29 -7.46
N GLU A 75 -12.52 -17.07 -6.63
CA GLU A 75 -12.69 -17.05 -5.16
C GLU A 75 -12.05 -15.83 -4.46
N ALA A 76 -11.19 -15.08 -5.16
CA ALA A 76 -10.55 -13.90 -4.60
C ALA A 76 -11.57 -12.79 -4.25
N PRO A 77 -11.23 -11.92 -3.28
CA PRO A 77 -12.02 -10.73 -3.00
C PRO A 77 -12.11 -9.80 -4.23
N PHE A 78 -13.14 -8.97 -4.28
CA PHE A 78 -13.31 -7.97 -5.32
C PHE A 78 -13.92 -6.68 -4.77
N VAL A 79 -13.87 -5.65 -5.60
CA VAL A 79 -14.36 -4.32 -5.27
C VAL A 79 -15.58 -4.01 -6.14
N VAL A 80 -16.63 -3.45 -5.55
CA VAL A 80 -17.78 -2.91 -6.28
C VAL A 80 -17.77 -1.39 -6.15
N VAL A 81 -17.81 -0.71 -7.28
CA VAL A 81 -17.78 0.75 -7.37
C VAL A 81 -19.15 1.20 -7.87
N ASP A 82 -19.98 1.68 -6.94
CA ASP A 82 -21.30 2.24 -7.20
C ASP A 82 -21.26 3.78 -7.12
N GLU A 83 -22.42 4.44 -7.10
CA GLU A 83 -22.49 5.90 -6.97
C GLU A 83 -21.80 6.47 -5.72
N ARG A 84 -21.55 5.69 -4.66
CA ARG A 84 -20.78 6.12 -3.49
C ARG A 84 -19.29 6.30 -3.80
N GLY A 85 -18.81 5.64 -4.85
CA GLY A 85 -17.47 5.86 -5.39
C GLY A 85 -17.32 7.21 -6.07
N ALA A 86 -18.42 7.87 -6.43
CA ALA A 86 -18.40 9.25 -6.91
C ALA A 86 -18.04 10.19 -5.76
N GLY A 87 -17.13 11.14 -5.99
CA GLY A 87 -16.62 12.04 -4.93
C GLY A 87 -15.11 12.04 -4.75
N GLY A 88 -14.36 11.26 -5.55
CA GLY A 88 -12.90 11.29 -5.54
C GLY A 88 -12.32 10.79 -4.22
N ARG A 89 -11.47 11.60 -3.56
CA ARG A 89 -10.83 11.22 -2.30
C ARG A 89 -11.82 10.92 -1.18
N ASP A 90 -13.00 11.54 -1.19
CA ASP A 90 -14.02 11.32 -0.16
C ASP A 90 -14.99 10.16 -0.50
N GLY A 91 -14.86 9.58 -1.71
CA GLY A 91 -15.70 8.49 -2.19
C GLY A 91 -15.35 7.13 -1.58
N ALA A 92 -16.33 6.24 -1.53
CA ALA A 92 -16.23 4.90 -0.96
C ALA A 92 -16.51 3.81 -1.99
N VAL A 93 -15.91 2.64 -1.77
CA VAL A 93 -16.19 1.43 -2.54
C VAL A 93 -16.58 0.31 -1.62
N TRP A 94 -17.28 -0.70 -2.13
CA TRP A 94 -17.53 -1.91 -1.37
C TRP A 94 -16.40 -2.90 -1.60
N TYR A 95 -15.73 -3.30 -0.54
CA TYR A 95 -14.89 -4.50 -0.54
C TYR A 95 -15.79 -5.70 -0.25
N VAL A 96 -15.73 -6.73 -1.10
CA VAL A 96 -16.55 -7.94 -1.01
C VAL A 96 -15.63 -9.15 -0.99
N GLU A 97 -15.75 -9.98 0.04
CA GLU A 97 -14.81 -11.06 0.32
C GLU A 97 -15.41 -12.43 -0.03
N HIS A 98 -15.90 -13.18 0.97
CA HIS A 98 -16.48 -14.52 0.83
C HIS A 98 -17.88 -14.60 1.46
N PHE A 99 -18.57 -15.70 1.15
CA PHE A 99 -19.69 -16.14 1.98
C PHE A 99 -19.15 -16.72 3.29
N ALA A 100 -19.85 -16.50 4.39
CA ALA A 100 -19.46 -17.03 5.68
C ALA A 100 -19.31 -18.57 5.65
N THR A 101 -18.25 -19.04 6.30
CA THR A 101 -17.92 -20.46 6.43
C THR A 101 -18.72 -21.13 7.54
N GLU A 102 -18.70 -22.47 7.61
CA GLU A 102 -19.33 -23.21 8.72
C GLU A 102 -18.69 -22.84 10.06
N ASP A 103 -17.35 -22.73 10.10
CA ASP A 103 -16.60 -22.35 11.30
C ASP A 103 -17.01 -20.96 11.81
N GLU A 104 -17.12 -19.96 10.93
CA GLU A 104 -17.55 -18.59 11.29
C GLU A 104 -19.00 -18.56 11.83
N VAL A 105 -19.86 -19.50 11.42
CA VAL A 105 -21.21 -19.64 11.98
C VAL A 105 -21.18 -20.31 13.35
N GLU A 106 -20.36 -21.35 13.52
CA GLU A 106 -20.19 -22.06 14.79
C GLU A 106 -19.56 -21.16 15.88
N ASP A 107 -18.64 -20.29 15.48
CA ASP A 107 -17.98 -19.30 16.35
C ASP A 107 -18.89 -18.09 16.69
N GLY A 108 -20.07 -18.01 16.07
CA GLY A 108 -21.04 -16.95 16.32
C GLY A 108 -20.70 -15.62 15.65
N GLU A 109 -19.84 -15.62 14.63
CA GLU A 109 -19.55 -14.43 13.83
C GLU A 109 -20.67 -14.16 12.81
N ALA A 110 -21.18 -15.20 12.17
CA ALA A 110 -22.26 -15.11 11.19
C ALA A 110 -23.50 -15.90 11.62
N ALA A 111 -24.69 -15.37 11.32
CA ALA A 111 -25.95 -16.07 11.62
C ALA A 111 -26.19 -17.29 10.71
N SER A 112 -25.54 -17.32 9.52
CA SER A 112 -25.58 -18.44 8.58
C SER A 112 -24.50 -18.32 7.51
N THR A 113 -24.24 -19.40 6.77
CA THR A 113 -23.34 -19.43 5.61
C THR A 113 -23.86 -18.65 4.39
N SER A 114 -25.04 -18.02 4.51
CA SER A 114 -25.59 -17.13 3.48
C SER A 114 -25.16 -15.67 3.63
N VAL A 115 -24.49 -15.33 4.73
CA VAL A 115 -23.93 -13.99 4.97
C VAL A 115 -22.76 -13.77 4.00
N VAL A 116 -22.74 -12.65 3.30
CA VAL A 116 -21.55 -12.21 2.56
C VAL A 116 -20.81 -11.15 3.35
N TRP A 117 -19.52 -11.40 3.58
CA TRP A 117 -18.61 -10.45 4.18
C TRP A 117 -18.32 -9.31 3.19
N ARG A 118 -18.75 -8.11 3.58
CA ARG A 118 -18.61 -6.89 2.79
C ARG A 118 -18.53 -5.68 3.70
N ILE A 119 -17.73 -4.70 3.29
CA ILE A 119 -17.53 -3.47 4.05
C ILE A 119 -17.35 -2.29 3.08
N PRO A 120 -18.00 -1.14 3.32
CA PRO A 120 -17.74 0.06 2.54
C PRO A 120 -16.44 0.69 3.05
N VAL A 121 -15.47 0.87 2.16
CA VAL A 121 -14.13 1.39 2.48
C VAL A 121 -13.89 2.66 1.67
N LYS A 122 -13.31 3.67 2.31
CA LYS A 122 -12.87 4.89 1.64
C LYS A 122 -11.83 4.54 0.57
N THR A 123 -11.91 5.17 -0.61
CA THR A 123 -11.12 4.74 -1.77
C THR A 123 -9.61 4.83 -1.54
N ASP A 124 -9.14 5.84 -0.81
CA ASP A 124 -7.73 6.02 -0.44
C ASP A 124 -7.27 5.08 0.69
N CYS A 125 -8.20 4.42 1.38
CA CYS A 125 -7.95 3.48 2.47
C CYS A 125 -7.88 2.02 1.98
N LEU A 126 -8.55 1.71 0.86
CA LEU A 126 -8.75 0.35 0.34
C LEU A 126 -7.48 -0.52 0.30
N ALA A 127 -6.38 0.02 -0.24
CA ALA A 127 -5.15 -0.76 -0.39
C ALA A 127 -4.54 -1.16 0.96
N LEU A 128 -4.65 -0.30 1.98
CA LEU A 128 -4.14 -0.59 3.32
C LEU A 128 -5.02 -1.61 4.03
N MET A 129 -6.35 -1.46 3.92
CA MET A 129 -7.31 -2.43 4.49
C MET A 129 -7.10 -3.82 3.89
N TRP A 130 -6.98 -3.90 2.55
CA TRP A 130 -6.69 -5.17 1.89
C TRP A 130 -5.40 -5.82 2.41
N VAL A 131 -4.31 -5.06 2.58
CA VAL A 131 -3.06 -5.61 3.15
C VAL A 131 -3.29 -6.15 4.57
N ASN A 132 -4.05 -5.44 5.40
CA ASN A 132 -4.35 -5.89 6.76
C ASN A 132 -5.13 -7.21 6.78
N TYR A 133 -6.11 -7.36 5.88
CA TYR A 133 -6.88 -8.59 5.74
C TYR A 133 -6.03 -9.74 5.18
N ASP A 134 -5.25 -9.50 4.12
CA ASP A 134 -4.43 -10.52 3.44
C ASP A 134 -3.35 -11.12 4.36
N ILE A 135 -2.76 -10.31 5.25
CA ILE A 135 -1.74 -10.77 6.20
C ILE A 135 -2.32 -11.17 7.56
N ALA A 136 -3.65 -11.17 7.71
CA ALA A 136 -4.37 -11.42 8.97
C ALA A 136 -3.88 -10.52 10.13
N ASN A 137 -3.52 -9.28 9.84
CA ASN A 137 -3.27 -8.26 10.87
C ASN A 137 -4.59 -7.75 11.49
N MET A 138 -5.68 -7.86 10.73
CA MET A 138 -7.05 -7.53 11.13
C MET A 138 -8.00 -8.40 10.31
N SER A 139 -9.22 -8.64 10.79
CA SER A 139 -10.28 -9.28 10.00
C SER A 139 -11.33 -8.26 9.57
N LEU A 140 -12.06 -8.57 8.48
CA LEU A 140 -13.20 -7.76 8.04
C LEU A 140 -14.27 -7.69 9.15
N GLN A 141 -14.48 -8.78 9.88
CA GLN A 141 -15.40 -8.88 11.00
C GLN A 141 -15.04 -7.93 12.14
N GLU A 142 -13.75 -7.77 12.45
CA GLU A 142 -13.28 -6.83 13.47
C GLU A 142 -13.61 -5.38 13.07
N ASP A 143 -13.40 -5.03 11.80
CA ASP A 143 -13.77 -3.70 11.31
C ASP A 143 -15.28 -3.47 11.27
N LEU A 144 -16.07 -4.48 10.88
CA LEU A 144 -17.52 -4.39 10.97
C LEU A 144 -18.00 -4.15 12.40
N CYS A 145 -17.40 -4.82 13.40
CA CYS A 145 -17.66 -4.56 14.81
C CYS A 145 -17.31 -3.11 15.18
N ASN A 146 -16.17 -2.60 14.72
CA ASN A 146 -15.74 -1.22 14.95
C ASN A 146 -16.70 -0.20 14.32
N LEU A 147 -17.39 -0.57 13.24
CA LEU A 147 -18.44 0.22 12.59
C LEU A 147 -19.84 -0.03 13.17
N GLY A 148 -19.95 -0.75 14.29
CA GLY A 148 -21.20 -0.95 15.03
C GLY A 148 -22.10 -2.08 14.52
N VAL A 149 -21.58 -2.98 13.67
CA VAL A 149 -22.30 -4.21 13.30
C VAL A 149 -22.13 -5.23 14.43
N GLU A 150 -23.25 -5.69 15.00
CA GLU A 150 -23.24 -6.68 16.07
C GLU A 150 -23.11 -8.11 15.50
N LEU A 151 -22.34 -8.95 16.18
CA LEU A 151 -22.24 -10.39 15.89
C LEU A 151 -23.30 -11.18 16.69
N PRO A 152 -23.89 -12.26 16.14
CA PRO A 152 -23.66 -12.76 14.79
C PRO A 152 -24.28 -11.86 13.72
N VAL A 153 -23.56 -11.66 12.61
CA VAL A 153 -24.04 -10.85 11.48
C VAL A 153 -25.16 -11.57 10.74
N ASP A 154 -26.29 -10.89 10.53
CA ASP A 154 -27.38 -11.35 9.69
C ASP A 154 -27.12 -11.08 8.20
N ALA A 155 -27.67 -11.90 7.29
CA ALA A 155 -27.37 -11.80 5.86
C ALA A 155 -27.69 -10.44 5.20
N ASN A 156 -28.57 -9.64 5.80
CA ASN A 156 -28.99 -8.33 5.28
C ASN A 156 -28.48 -7.16 6.14
N TYR A 157 -27.39 -7.34 6.87
CA TYR A 157 -26.80 -6.26 7.65
C TYR A 157 -26.49 -5.03 6.80
N GLU A 158 -26.62 -3.87 7.44
CA GLU A 158 -26.29 -2.59 6.88
C GLU A 158 -25.10 -2.01 7.61
N VAL A 159 -24.16 -1.45 6.86
CA VAL A 159 -23.03 -0.70 7.40
C VAL A 159 -23.31 0.77 7.12
N LEU A 160 -23.53 1.54 8.19
CA LEU A 160 -23.94 2.94 8.10
C LEU A 160 -22.77 3.89 7.81
N GLU A 161 -21.59 3.54 8.31
CA GLU A 161 -20.38 4.33 8.19
C GLU A 161 -19.41 3.70 7.19
N VAL A 162 -18.58 4.53 6.59
CA VAL A 162 -17.50 4.09 5.68
C VAL A 162 -16.24 3.88 6.50
N ASP A 163 -15.60 2.73 6.33
CA ASP A 163 -14.29 2.48 6.91
C ASP A 163 -13.25 3.43 6.33
N ASN A 164 -12.56 4.15 7.20
CA ASN A 164 -11.53 5.14 6.86
C ASN A 164 -10.17 4.77 7.46
N CYS A 165 -9.87 3.48 7.60
CA CYS A 165 -8.67 2.96 8.27
C CYS A 165 -8.52 3.50 9.70
N GLY A 166 -9.61 3.58 10.48
CA GLY A 166 -9.59 4.15 11.83
C GLY A 166 -9.21 5.64 11.88
N GLY A 167 -9.50 6.38 10.81
CA GLY A 167 -9.21 7.81 10.69
C GLY A 167 -7.75 8.14 10.36
N LEU A 168 -7.02 7.18 9.78
CA LEU A 168 -5.61 7.37 9.42
C LEU A 168 -5.44 8.51 8.41
N ASP A 169 -4.48 9.39 8.67
CA ASP A 169 -4.04 10.40 7.70
C ASP A 169 -3.19 9.73 6.62
N MET A 170 -3.83 9.43 5.48
CA MET A 170 -3.16 8.82 4.33
C MET A 170 -2.04 9.68 3.75
N GLU A 171 -2.06 11.01 3.93
CA GLU A 171 -0.93 11.86 3.51
C GLU A 171 0.30 11.64 4.40
N SER A 172 0.09 11.57 5.72
CA SER A 172 1.13 11.23 6.68
C SER A 172 1.65 9.82 6.44
N GLU A 173 0.76 8.85 6.17
CA GLU A 173 1.14 7.46 5.92
C GLU A 173 1.99 7.30 4.65
N ARG A 174 1.71 8.06 3.59
CA ARG A 174 2.58 8.08 2.40
C ARG A 174 4.02 8.48 2.72
N LYS A 175 4.21 9.40 3.68
CA LYS A 175 5.53 9.87 4.13
C LYS A 175 6.27 8.83 4.99
N THR A 176 5.59 7.79 5.47
CA THR A 176 6.23 6.70 6.25
C THR A 176 6.76 5.57 5.37
N LYS A 177 6.34 5.49 4.10
CA LYS A 177 6.71 4.42 3.18
C LYS A 177 8.22 4.39 2.93
N ARG A 178 8.80 3.21 3.10
CA ARG A 178 10.24 2.99 3.01
C ARG A 178 10.65 2.35 1.68
N ALA A 179 11.76 2.83 1.16
CA ALA A 179 12.55 2.24 0.09
C ALA A 179 13.75 1.51 0.70
N VAL A 180 14.12 0.38 0.10
CA VAL A 180 15.39 -0.28 0.38
C VAL A 180 16.43 0.23 -0.61
N VAL A 181 17.55 0.70 -0.09
CA VAL A 181 18.59 1.38 -0.87
C VAL A 181 19.91 0.70 -0.64
N VAL A 182 20.65 0.44 -1.72
CA VAL A 182 22.02 -0.07 -1.65
C VAL A 182 22.98 1.06 -1.98
N ALA A 183 23.89 1.34 -1.06
CA ALA A 183 24.93 2.35 -1.19
C ALA A 183 26.31 1.67 -1.22
N GLU A 184 27.14 2.03 -2.20
CA GLU A 184 28.50 1.53 -2.35
C GLU A 184 29.47 2.26 -1.39
N PRO A 185 30.67 1.71 -1.12
CA PRO A 185 31.69 2.42 -0.37
C PRO A 185 31.95 3.83 -0.93
N GLY A 186 31.89 4.83 -0.06
CA GLY A 186 32.07 6.23 -0.44
C GLY A 186 30.77 6.98 -0.76
N GLU A 187 29.61 6.33 -0.76
CA GLU A 187 28.30 6.96 -1.01
C GLU A 187 27.51 7.28 0.26
N PHE A 188 27.96 6.78 1.41
CA PHE A 188 27.31 6.96 2.69
C PHE A 188 28.28 7.52 3.72
N VAL A 189 27.71 8.07 4.78
CA VAL A 189 28.40 8.35 6.03
C VAL A 189 27.83 7.44 7.10
N GLU A 190 28.71 6.92 7.95
CA GLU A 190 28.35 6.04 9.06
C GLU A 190 28.62 6.76 10.38
N ARG A 191 27.74 6.51 11.35
CA ARG A 191 27.93 6.90 12.75
C ARG A 191 27.85 5.66 13.62
N THR A 192 28.86 5.49 14.46
CA THR A 192 29.00 4.39 15.43
C THR A 192 28.79 4.84 16.88
N ASP A 193 28.48 6.12 17.11
CA ASP A 193 28.27 6.65 18.44
C ASP A 193 27.01 6.00 19.05
N GLU A 194 27.12 5.54 20.30
CA GLU A 194 25.99 5.06 21.09
C GLU A 194 24.91 6.16 21.14
N ALA A 195 23.85 6.04 20.33
CA ALA A 195 22.66 6.84 20.52
C ALA A 195 22.14 6.58 21.95
N PRO A 196 21.64 7.59 22.68
CA PRO A 196 21.29 7.47 24.11
C PRO A 196 20.34 6.28 24.32
N THR A 197 20.89 5.24 24.95
CA THR A 197 20.34 3.89 25.08
C THR A 197 19.15 3.78 26.05
N ASN A 198 18.57 4.90 26.49
CA ASN A 198 17.79 4.92 27.74
C ASN A 198 16.28 5.11 27.63
N THR A 199 15.66 5.13 26.44
CA THR A 199 14.20 5.32 26.37
C THR A 199 13.41 4.46 25.38
N HIS A 200 14.03 3.70 24.48
CA HIS A 200 13.28 2.94 23.46
C HIS A 200 13.75 1.49 23.32
N ARG A 201 12.80 0.56 23.37
CA ARG A 201 12.96 -0.84 22.93
C ARG A 201 12.23 -1.02 21.60
N PRO A 202 12.80 -1.79 20.65
CA PRO A 202 14.11 -2.46 20.72
C PRO A 202 15.29 -1.47 20.69
N VAL A 203 16.42 -1.90 21.27
CA VAL A 203 17.65 -1.11 21.43
C VAL A 203 18.06 -0.52 20.08
N PRO A 204 18.32 0.80 19.98
CA PRO A 204 18.72 1.40 18.71
C PRO A 204 19.99 0.72 18.16
N PRO A 205 20.08 0.54 16.84
CA PRO A 205 21.22 -0.11 16.20
C PRO A 205 22.53 0.58 16.58
N ARG A 206 23.57 -0.22 16.88
CA ARG A 206 24.93 0.28 17.22
C ARG A 206 25.61 1.04 16.06
N ARG A 207 25.07 0.94 14.86
CA ARG A 207 25.58 1.53 13.62
C ARG A 207 24.41 2.08 12.83
N VAL A 208 24.46 3.36 12.51
CA VAL A 208 23.50 4.01 11.62
C VAL A 208 24.24 4.65 10.46
N GLY A 209 23.59 4.70 9.31
CA GLY A 209 24.12 5.30 8.09
C GLY A 209 23.09 6.22 7.45
N ARG A 210 23.59 7.14 6.63
CA ARG A 210 22.78 7.92 5.70
C ARG A 210 23.58 8.17 4.42
N LEU A 211 22.89 8.53 3.35
CA LEU A 211 23.57 8.86 2.10
C LEU A 211 24.32 10.19 2.24
N LYS A 212 25.43 10.34 1.50
CA LYS A 212 26.16 11.61 1.49
C LYS A 212 25.27 12.75 1.01
N ASP A 213 25.23 13.80 1.81
CA ASP A 213 24.63 15.07 1.42
C ASP A 213 25.59 15.89 0.55
N ALA A 214 25.07 16.93 -0.08
CA ALA A 214 25.83 17.84 -0.94
C ALA A 214 27.08 18.43 -0.26
N ARG A 215 27.02 18.71 1.04
CA ARG A 215 28.14 19.26 1.81
C ARG A 215 29.24 18.24 2.01
N SER A 216 28.87 17.00 2.32
CA SER A 216 29.79 15.87 2.47
C SER A 216 30.52 15.60 1.16
N MET A 217 29.81 15.68 0.04
CA MET A 217 30.41 15.53 -1.29
C MET A 217 31.33 16.70 -1.67
N ALA A 218 30.93 17.94 -1.38
CA ALA A 218 31.74 19.13 -1.65
C ALA A 218 33.08 19.11 -0.89
N TRP A 219 33.06 18.61 0.35
CA TRP A 219 34.27 18.41 1.16
C TRP A 219 35.24 17.42 0.50
N ASP A 220 34.74 16.26 0.09
CA ASP A 220 35.57 15.22 -0.56
C ASP A 220 36.17 15.70 -1.89
N LEU A 221 35.43 16.50 -2.65
CA LEU A 221 35.85 17.03 -3.94
C LEU A 221 36.70 18.32 -3.84
N LYS A 222 36.92 18.85 -2.62
CA LYS A 222 37.59 20.14 -2.37
C LYS A 222 37.00 21.31 -3.16
N VAL A 223 35.69 21.28 -3.42
CA VAL A 223 34.98 22.33 -4.16
C VAL A 223 34.24 23.21 -3.16
N SER A 224 34.08 24.49 -3.47
CA SER A 224 33.30 25.41 -2.64
C SER A 224 31.89 24.88 -2.44
N ALA A 225 31.42 24.87 -1.18
CA ALA A 225 30.06 24.47 -0.80
C ALA A 225 28.95 25.37 -1.39
N ASN A 226 29.33 26.45 -2.10
CA ASN A 226 28.41 27.34 -2.81
C ASN A 226 27.95 26.80 -4.17
N VAL A 227 28.41 25.61 -4.59
CA VAL A 227 27.84 24.90 -5.73
C VAL A 227 26.68 24.04 -5.23
N CYS A 228 25.46 24.34 -5.70
CA CYS A 228 24.24 23.60 -5.37
C CYS A 228 24.28 22.19 -5.99
N TYR A 229 24.97 21.25 -5.35
CA TYR A 229 24.76 19.84 -5.59
C TYR A 229 23.50 19.40 -4.81
N ALA A 230 22.64 18.60 -5.42
CA ALA A 230 21.68 17.81 -4.65
C ALA A 230 22.47 16.68 -3.95
N GLY A 231 22.07 16.33 -2.72
CA GLY A 231 22.62 15.12 -2.08
C GLY A 231 22.16 13.86 -2.81
N LEU A 232 22.81 12.73 -2.52
CA LEU A 232 22.54 11.49 -3.25
C LEU A 232 21.10 11.00 -3.06
N ALA A 233 20.48 11.21 -1.89
CA ALA A 233 19.09 10.79 -1.65
C ALA A 233 18.09 11.62 -2.48
N GLU A 234 18.29 12.93 -2.53
CA GLU A 234 17.43 13.87 -3.25
C GLU A 234 17.44 13.60 -4.77
N THR A 235 18.57 13.13 -5.31
CA THR A 235 18.67 12.76 -6.74
C THR A 235 17.84 11.54 -7.13
N VAL A 236 17.39 10.74 -6.15
CA VAL A 236 16.62 9.51 -6.37
C VAL A 236 15.26 9.52 -5.65
N GLY A 237 14.79 10.71 -5.23
CA GLY A 237 13.48 10.88 -4.61
C GLY A 237 13.37 10.31 -3.20
N LEU A 238 14.45 10.34 -2.42
CA LEU A 238 14.46 9.82 -1.05
C LEU A 238 14.77 10.89 -0.02
N VAL A 239 14.17 10.75 1.16
CA VAL A 239 14.47 11.59 2.32
C VAL A 239 15.76 11.11 2.97
N ASN A 240 16.77 11.98 3.03
CA ASN A 240 18.07 11.65 3.60
C ASN A 240 18.05 11.66 5.14
N GLU A 241 17.67 10.53 5.74
CA GLU A 241 17.65 10.34 7.20
C GLU A 241 18.65 9.28 7.68
N TRP A 242 19.02 9.34 8.96
CA TRP A 242 19.81 8.30 9.59
C TRP A 242 18.97 7.02 9.72
N SER A 243 19.48 5.92 9.18
CA SER A 243 18.81 4.63 9.17
C SER A 243 19.73 3.51 9.64
N THR A 244 19.13 2.37 10.02
CA THR A 244 19.85 1.13 10.24
C THR A 244 20.63 0.77 8.98
N LEU A 245 21.89 0.35 9.14
CA LEU A 245 22.67 -0.19 8.04
C LEU A 245 22.90 -1.69 8.20
N THR A 246 22.84 -2.41 7.09
CA THR A 246 23.15 -3.85 7.00
C THR A 246 24.12 -4.07 5.86
N ASN A 247 25.14 -4.91 6.04
CA ASN A 247 26.04 -5.22 4.93
C ASN A 247 25.31 -6.05 3.86
N LEU A 248 25.38 -5.64 2.60
CA LEU A 248 24.72 -6.33 1.50
C LEU A 248 25.71 -6.62 0.37
N ARG A 249 25.92 -7.91 0.08
CA ARG A 249 26.83 -8.35 -1.01
C ARG A 249 26.10 -8.67 -2.30
N SER A 250 24.83 -9.07 -2.21
CA SER A 250 24.02 -9.40 -3.37
C SER A 250 22.55 -9.22 -3.07
N TRP A 251 21.79 -8.86 -4.10
CA TRP A 251 20.33 -8.85 -4.07
C TRP A 251 19.78 -9.84 -5.08
N LYS A 252 18.81 -10.67 -4.65
CA LYS A 252 18.11 -11.60 -5.53
C LYS A 252 16.96 -10.88 -6.20
N LYS A 253 17.01 -10.79 -7.52
CA LYS A 253 15.95 -10.21 -8.34
C LYS A 253 14.71 -11.11 -8.34
N PRO A 254 13.53 -10.56 -8.68
CA PRO A 254 12.29 -11.31 -8.81
C PRO A 254 12.33 -12.45 -9.84
N ASP A 255 13.14 -12.31 -10.90
CA ASP A 255 13.39 -13.36 -11.91
C ASP A 255 14.32 -14.49 -11.41
N GLY A 256 14.76 -14.42 -10.15
CA GLY A 256 15.68 -15.38 -9.53
C GLY A 256 17.16 -15.10 -9.76
N THR A 257 17.52 -14.17 -10.66
CA THR A 257 18.92 -13.78 -10.89
C THR A 257 19.45 -12.99 -9.70
N LYS A 258 20.79 -12.90 -9.57
CA LYS A 258 21.43 -12.15 -8.48
C LYS A 258 22.20 -10.96 -9.03
N ARG A 259 21.96 -9.78 -8.48
CA ARG A 259 22.84 -8.61 -8.65
C ARG A 259 23.91 -8.67 -7.56
N GLN A 260 25.18 -8.59 -7.96
CA GLN A 260 26.31 -8.48 -7.04
C GLN A 260 26.63 -7.00 -6.79
N PHE A 261 27.08 -6.70 -5.58
CA PHE A 261 27.55 -5.37 -5.19
C PHE A 261 29.00 -5.43 -4.72
N PRO A 262 29.76 -4.33 -4.83
CA PRO A 262 31.13 -4.25 -4.31
C PRO A 262 31.19 -4.61 -2.82
N GLU A 263 32.34 -5.14 -2.38
CA GLU A 263 32.58 -5.36 -0.96
C GLU A 263 32.49 -4.05 -0.16
N GLY A 264 31.83 -4.09 1.00
CA GLY A 264 31.56 -2.91 1.82
C GLY A 264 30.29 -2.14 1.45
N SER A 265 29.52 -2.61 0.46
CA SER A 265 28.20 -2.04 0.18
C SER A 265 27.24 -2.29 1.34
N ILE A 266 26.39 -1.30 1.61
CA ILE A 266 25.39 -1.35 2.69
C ILE A 266 23.98 -1.21 2.12
N GLU A 267 23.03 -1.80 2.84
CA GLU A 267 21.61 -1.57 2.71
C GLU A 267 21.16 -0.52 3.73
N LEU A 268 20.38 0.47 3.28
CA LEU A 268 19.73 1.51 4.07
C LEU A 268 18.23 1.48 3.80
N TRP A 269 17.44 1.75 4.83
CA TRP A 269 15.98 1.87 4.72
C TRP A 269 15.61 3.34 4.84
N LEU A 270 15.36 3.99 3.70
CA LEU A 270 15.07 5.42 3.64
C LEU A 270 13.60 5.62 3.26
N LYS A 271 13.03 6.79 3.57
CA LYS A 271 11.66 7.11 3.14
C LYS A 271 11.65 7.63 1.72
N TYR A 272 10.60 7.28 0.98
CA TYR A 272 10.27 7.98 -0.26
C TYR A 272 9.94 9.44 0.04
N ASP A 273 10.34 10.34 -0.86
CA ASP A 273 9.86 11.72 -0.89
C ASP A 273 8.59 11.77 -1.77
N PRO A 274 7.39 11.95 -1.19
CA PRO A 274 6.16 11.98 -1.98
C PRO A 274 6.06 13.17 -2.95
N ASP A 275 6.86 14.22 -2.72
CA ASP A 275 6.87 15.45 -3.54
C ASP A 275 7.91 15.40 -4.67
N PHE A 276 8.67 14.30 -4.76
CA PHE A 276 9.57 14.06 -5.88
C PHE A 276 8.79 13.81 -7.18
N ASP A 277 9.38 14.17 -8.32
CA ASP A 277 8.81 14.00 -9.65
C ASP A 277 8.87 12.52 -10.09
N TRP A 278 8.05 11.70 -9.44
CA TRP A 278 7.93 10.28 -9.73
C TRP A 278 7.30 10.05 -11.10
N PRO A 279 7.69 8.97 -11.81
CA PRO A 279 7.00 8.56 -13.02
C PRO A 279 5.50 8.39 -12.78
N GLU A 280 4.70 8.81 -13.75
CA GLU A 280 3.26 8.60 -13.71
C GLU A 280 2.93 7.11 -13.59
N TYR A 281 2.00 6.79 -12.70
CA TYR A 281 1.53 5.43 -12.51
C TYR A 281 0.80 4.94 -13.75
N LYS A 282 1.10 3.69 -14.15
CA LYS A 282 0.42 3.03 -15.26
C LYS A 282 -0.54 2.01 -14.70
N TRP A 283 -1.82 2.22 -14.96
CA TRP A 283 -2.86 1.27 -14.61
C TRP A 283 -2.61 -0.11 -15.25
N PRO A 284 -3.00 -1.20 -14.57
CA PRO A 284 -2.82 -2.54 -15.11
C PRO A 284 -3.52 -2.72 -16.45
N GLU A 285 -2.93 -3.56 -17.30
CA GLU A 285 -3.53 -3.94 -18.58
C GLU A 285 -4.96 -4.46 -18.39
N GLY A 286 -5.90 -3.96 -19.20
CA GLY A 286 -7.31 -4.32 -19.13
C GLY A 286 -8.13 -3.48 -18.16
N SER A 287 -7.52 -2.56 -17.40
CA SER A 287 -8.27 -1.55 -16.65
C SER A 287 -8.86 -0.49 -17.58
N LEU A 288 -10.12 -0.11 -17.33
CA LEU A 288 -10.70 1.17 -17.78
C LEU A 288 -9.83 2.33 -17.30
#